data_AF-X1QXY9-F1
#
_entry.id   AF-X1QXY9-F1
#
_cell.length_a   1.000
_cell.length_b   1.000
_cell.length_c   1.000
_cell.angle_alpha   90.00
_cell.angle_beta   90.00
_cell.angle_gamma   90.00
#
_symmetry.space_group_name_H-M   'P 1'
#
loop_
_entity.id
_entity.type
_entity.pdbx_description
1 polymer ?
#
loop_
_entity_poly.entity_id
_entity_poly.type
_entity_poly.pdbx_seq_one_letter_code
_entity_poly.pdbx_strand_id
1 'polypeptide(L)'
;GFCHKGEGGPFVEEGRIEIGKELPVNTHGGFLSEGYLHGLNHVAEAVSQLRGDAGPRQVKDAEIALCTSLGMQIGSALILRR
;
A
#
# COMPACT_ATOMS: atom_id res chain seq x y z
N GLY A 1 -1.54 12.13 5.63
CA GLY A 1 -0.17 12.15 5.07
C GLY A 1 -0.22 12.55 3.61
N PHE A 2 -0.99 11.80 2.82
CA PHE A 2 -1.16 12.02 1.38
C PHE A 2 -2.39 12.89 1.01
N CYS A 3 -3.22 13.23 1.99
CA CYS A 3 -4.36 14.12 1.88
C CYS A 3 -4.49 14.97 3.16
N HIS A 4 -5.27 16.06 3.11
CA HIS A 4 -5.52 16.88 4.30
C HIS A 4 -6.40 16.14 5.31
N LYS A 5 -6.40 16.64 6.55
CA LYS A 5 -7.20 16.04 7.63
C LYS A 5 -8.68 16.14 7.27
N GLY A 6 -9.38 15.00 7.30
CA GLY A 6 -10.80 14.89 6.94
C GLY A 6 -11.05 14.50 5.48
N GLU A 7 -10.03 14.50 4.63
CA GLU A 7 -10.19 14.24 3.19
C GLU A 7 -9.88 12.80 2.78
N GLY A 8 -9.66 11.89 3.74
CA GLY A 8 -9.36 10.48 3.44
C GLY A 8 -10.48 9.77 2.68
N GLY A 9 -11.75 10.07 3.01
CA GLY A 9 -12.91 9.51 2.30
C GLY A 9 -12.93 9.95 0.83
N PRO A 10 -13.02 11.26 0.55
CA PRO A 10 -12.96 11.79 -0.81
C PRO A 10 -11.75 11.30 -1.61
N PHE A 11 -10.55 11.27 -0.99
CA PHE A 11 -9.33 10.76 -1.64
C PHE A 11 -9.48 9.32 -2.16
N VAL A 12 -10.17 8.47 -1.41
CA VAL A 12 -10.45 7.08 -1.81
C VAL A 12 -11.60 7.00 -2.82
N GLU A 13 -12.68 7.76 -2.62
CA GLU A 13 -13.85 7.79 -3.52
C GLU A 13 -13.49 8.26 -4.94
N GLU A 14 -12.52 9.15 -5.08
CA GLU A 14 -11.97 9.60 -6.36
C GLU A 14 -11.09 8.54 -7.07
N GLY A 15 -10.92 7.36 -6.46
CA GLY A 15 -10.14 6.26 -7.02
C GLY A 15 -8.63 6.47 -6.95
N ARG A 16 -8.13 7.47 -6.22
CA ARG A 16 -6.68 7.80 -6.20
C ARG A 16 -5.79 6.66 -5.67
N ILE A 17 -6.38 5.71 -4.95
CA ILE A 17 -5.69 4.53 -4.41
C ILE A 17 -5.68 3.30 -5.32
N GLU A 18 -6.32 3.37 -6.50
CA GLU A 18 -6.36 2.26 -7.44
C GLU A 18 -5.00 2.02 -8.12
N ILE A 19 -4.80 0.80 -8.64
CA ILE A 19 -3.62 0.47 -9.44
C ILE A 19 -3.58 1.37 -10.69
N GLY A 20 -2.42 1.99 -10.93
CA GLY A 20 -2.21 2.91 -12.05
C GLY A 20 -2.71 4.33 -11.80
N LYS A 21 -3.20 4.63 -10.60
CA LYS A 21 -3.53 5.99 -10.15
C LYS A 21 -2.39 6.55 -9.30
N GLU A 22 -2.69 7.60 -8.56
CA GLU A 22 -1.69 8.42 -7.89
C GLU A 22 -0.94 7.70 -6.77
N LEU A 23 -1.65 6.92 -5.96
CA LEU A 23 -1.04 6.24 -4.81
C LEU A 23 -1.65 4.85 -4.64
N PRO A 24 -1.25 3.84 -5.43
CA PRO A 24 -1.78 2.49 -5.29
C PRO A 24 -1.61 1.96 -3.85
N VAL A 25 -2.71 1.59 -3.19
CA VAL A 25 -2.71 1.09 -1.80
C VAL A 25 -3.22 -0.34 -1.76
N ASN A 26 -2.55 -1.21 -0.99
CA ASN A 26 -2.96 -2.60 -0.76
C ASN A 26 -3.26 -3.34 -2.07
N THR A 27 -2.31 -3.30 -3.01
CA THR A 27 -2.43 -3.91 -4.36
C THR A 27 -2.66 -5.41 -4.33
N HIS A 28 -2.31 -6.10 -3.25
CA HIS A 28 -2.63 -7.50 -2.96
C HIS A 28 -4.01 -7.74 -2.33
N GLY A 29 -4.74 -6.69 -1.97
CA GLY A 29 -6.05 -6.74 -1.30
C GLY A 29 -5.98 -6.44 0.20
N GLY A 30 -4.78 -6.38 0.79
CA GLY A 30 -4.59 -6.06 2.21
C GLY A 30 -5.33 -7.00 3.16
N PHE A 31 -5.56 -6.53 4.39
CA PHE A 31 -6.24 -7.33 5.41
C PHE A 31 -7.69 -7.70 5.08
N LEU A 32 -8.34 -6.95 4.20
CA LEU A 32 -9.75 -7.16 3.87
C LEU A 32 -9.98 -8.26 2.83
N SER A 33 -8.98 -8.62 2.02
CA SER A 33 -9.16 -9.61 0.95
C SER A 33 -8.06 -10.67 0.88
N GLU A 34 -6.80 -10.32 1.10
CA GLU A 34 -5.72 -11.31 1.11
C GLU A 34 -5.68 -12.09 2.42
N GLY A 35 -5.77 -11.36 3.54
CA GLY A 35 -5.80 -11.93 4.88
C GLY A 35 -5.02 -11.12 5.90
N TYR A 36 -5.38 -11.32 7.17
CA TYR A 36 -4.74 -10.66 8.29
C TYR A 36 -3.54 -11.44 8.82
N LEU A 37 -2.36 -11.20 8.23
CA LEU A 37 -1.09 -11.84 8.62
C LEU A 37 -0.18 -10.89 9.41
N HIS A 38 -0.78 -10.07 10.28
CA HIS A 38 -0.08 -9.12 11.16
C HIS A 38 0.91 -8.20 10.42
N GLY A 39 0.65 -7.91 9.14
CA GLY A 39 1.42 -7.00 8.31
C GLY A 39 2.63 -7.60 7.60
N LEU A 40 2.97 -8.88 7.84
CA LEU A 40 4.05 -9.56 7.10
C LEU A 40 3.78 -9.59 5.60
N ASN A 41 2.52 -9.76 5.22
CA ASN A 41 2.05 -9.74 3.85
C ASN A 41 2.21 -8.38 3.16
N HIS A 42 2.13 -7.25 3.90
CA HIS A 42 2.40 -5.93 3.33
C HIS A 42 3.86 -5.78 2.92
N VAL A 43 4.79 -6.30 3.73
CA VAL A 43 6.23 -6.26 3.40
C VAL A 43 6.52 -7.16 2.20
N ALA A 44 5.92 -8.35 2.15
CA ALA A 44 6.05 -9.26 1.01
C ALA A 44 5.56 -8.63 -0.29
N GLU A 45 4.36 -8.02 -0.30
CA GLU A 45 3.83 -7.32 -1.47
C GLU A 45 4.71 -6.14 -1.88
N ALA A 46 5.18 -5.33 -0.92
CA ALA A 46 6.08 -4.22 -1.22
C ALA A 46 7.38 -4.69 -1.89
N VAL A 47 7.98 -5.78 -1.40
CA VAL A 47 9.17 -6.39 -2.03
C VAL A 47 8.85 -6.88 -3.44
N SER A 48 7.71 -7.52 -3.63
CA SER A 48 7.28 -8.00 -4.96
C SER A 48 7.07 -6.86 -5.97
N GLN A 49 6.42 -5.79 -5.53
CA GLN A 49 6.23 -4.57 -6.34
C GLN A 49 7.56 -3.95 -6.74
N LEU A 50 8.49 -3.79 -5.79
CA LEU A 50 9.83 -3.22 -6.05
C LEU A 50 10.71 -4.11 -6.93
N ARG A 51 10.49 -5.43 -6.90
CA ARG A 51 11.20 -6.38 -7.77
C ARG A 51 10.64 -6.40 -9.19
N GLY A 52 9.38 -6.03 -9.37
CA GLY A 52 8.67 -6.13 -10.65
C GLY A 52 8.03 -7.50 -10.87
N ASP A 53 7.75 -8.26 -9.80
CA ASP A 53 7.21 -9.63 -9.86
C ASP A 53 5.77 -9.76 -9.32
N ALA A 54 5.05 -8.65 -9.11
CA ALA A 54 3.69 -8.65 -8.57
C ALA A 54 2.59 -9.07 -9.58
N GLY A 55 2.97 -9.58 -10.76
CA GLY A 55 2.05 -10.13 -11.75
C GLY A 55 1.02 -9.11 -12.26
N PRO A 56 -0.27 -9.48 -12.39
CA PRO A 56 -1.31 -8.58 -12.90
C PRO A 56 -1.53 -7.31 -12.07
N ARG A 57 -1.03 -7.26 -10.84
CA ARG A 57 -1.23 -6.16 -9.89
C ARG A 57 -0.03 -5.21 -9.83
N GLN A 58 0.94 -5.40 -10.73
CA GLN A 58 2.18 -4.63 -10.75
C GLN A 58 1.92 -3.14 -10.94
N VAL A 59 2.44 -2.34 -10.02
CA VAL A 59 2.53 -0.89 -10.16
C VAL A 59 3.67 -0.57 -11.12
N LYS A 60 3.37 0.23 -12.14
CA LYS A 60 4.34 0.67 -13.13
C LYS A 60 5.44 1.49 -12.45
N ASP A 61 6.70 1.16 -12.78
CA ASP A 61 7.90 1.90 -12.34
C ASP A 61 7.98 2.06 -10.80
N ALA A 62 7.60 1.03 -10.04
CA ALA A 62 7.64 1.07 -8.59
C ALA A 62 9.08 1.12 -8.04
N GLU A 63 9.47 2.26 -7.45
CA GLU A 63 10.81 2.45 -6.86
C GLU A 63 10.81 2.58 -5.34
N ILE A 64 9.71 3.04 -4.74
CA ILE A 64 9.56 3.28 -3.30
C ILE A 64 8.22 2.69 -2.84
N ALA A 65 8.24 1.98 -1.70
CA ALA A 65 7.05 1.45 -1.06
C ALA A 65 7.01 1.84 0.43
N LEU A 66 5.81 2.19 0.92
CA LEU A 66 5.54 2.46 2.33
C LEU A 66 4.68 1.33 2.90
N CYS A 67 5.18 0.64 3.93
CA CYS A 67 4.39 -0.30 4.72
C CYS A 67 4.12 0.31 6.09
N THR A 68 2.87 0.29 6.54
CA THR A 68 2.48 0.72 7.89
C THR A 68 1.85 -0.45 8.64
N SER A 69 2.18 -0.61 9.92
CA SER A 69 1.43 -1.52 10.80
C SER A 69 0.07 -0.93 11.17
N LEU A 70 -0.70 -1.67 11.96
CA LEU A 70 -1.86 -1.13 12.66
C LEU A 70 -1.51 0.21 13.34
N GLY A 71 -2.40 1.19 13.16
CA GLY A 71 -2.36 2.46 13.85
C GLY A 71 -3.35 2.47 15.01
N MET A 72 -2.97 3.10 16.13
CA MET A 72 -3.84 3.62 17.19
C MET A 72 -2.99 4.19 18.33
N GLN A 73 -2.22 3.33 19.01
CA GLN A 73 -1.38 3.72 20.16
C GLN A 73 0.11 3.51 19.88
N ILE A 74 0.45 2.39 19.22
CA ILE A 74 1.80 2.07 18.78
C ILE A 74 1.68 1.63 17.32
N GLY A 75 2.56 2.18 16.47
CA GLY A 75 2.66 1.79 15.09
C GLY A 75 4.11 1.82 14.64
N SER A 76 4.40 1.06 13.59
CA SER A 76 5.66 1.10 12.87
C SER A 76 5.39 1.43 11.40
N ALA A 77 6.41 1.97 10.75
CA ALA A 77 6.41 2.19 9.32
C ALA A 77 7.77 1.79 8.74
N LEU A 78 7.76 1.25 7.53
CA LEU A 78 8.94 0.92 6.74
C LEU A 78 8.84 1.64 5.40
N ILE A 79 9.94 2.29 5.00
CA ILE A 79 10.14 2.76 3.63
C ILE A 79 11.14 1.82 2.98
N LEU A 80 10.72 1.13 1.93
CA LEU A 80 11.54 0.23 1.14
C LEU A 80 11.82 0.89 -0.21
N ARG A 81 13.04 0.72 -0.74
CA ARG A 81 13.46 1.27 -2.03
C ARG A 81 14.24 0.21 -2.81
N ARG A 82 14.10 0.21 -4.14
CA ARG A 82 14.93 -0.58 -5.06
C ARG A 82 16.32 0.06 -5.26
#